data_AF-A0A4Z0RN71-F1
#
_entry.id   AF-A0A4Z0RN71-F1
#
_cell.length_a   1.000
_cell.length_b   1.000
_cell.length_c   1.000
_cell.angle_alpha   90.00
_cell.angle_beta   90.00
_cell.angle_gamma   90.00
#
_symmetry.space_group_name_H-M   'P 1'
#
loop_
_entity.id
_entity.type
_entity.pdbx_description
1 polymer ?
#
loop_
_entity_poly.entity_id
_entity_poly.type
_entity_poly.pdbx_seq_one_letter_code
_entity_poly.pdbx_strand_id
1 'polypeptide(L)'
;MHRIWITGFRSYELGVTGTKDPKLMVIKYALRKILENAIQDGTDWLITGGQLGIEQWAIEVALELRDEAYPEFQIALMTPFSKFGSQWNEANAEKLTQLKSSVNFTSAVSQGDFAGRNQMVTYQNFMLTHTDEAVIFFDEEATESKARYDDVAIHDFAENHDYPVRRVDLDRLQDYATEYQETLWED
;
A
#
# COMPACT_ATOMS: atom_id res chain seq x y z
N MET A 1 -5.40 7.09 -18.31
CA MET A 1 -5.33 7.29 -16.86
C MET A 1 -4.98 5.95 -16.25
N HIS A 2 -3.81 5.82 -15.64
CA HIS A 2 -3.29 4.56 -15.10
C HIS A 2 -3.24 4.61 -13.57
N ARG A 3 -3.66 3.52 -12.91
CA ARG A 3 -3.91 3.46 -11.47
C ARG A 3 -3.19 2.26 -10.85
N ILE A 4 -2.30 2.51 -9.90
CA ILE A 4 -1.57 1.47 -9.19
C ILE A 4 -2.25 1.12 -7.88
N TRP A 5 -2.41 -0.18 -7.61
CA TRP A 5 -2.75 -0.68 -6.28
C TRP A 5 -1.49 -1.11 -5.53
N ILE A 6 -1.16 -0.44 -4.42
CA ILE A 6 -0.10 -0.90 -3.51
C ILE A 6 -0.73 -1.49 -2.25
N THR A 7 -0.37 -2.71 -1.87
CA THR A 7 -0.77 -3.36 -0.60
C THR A 7 0.33 -4.28 -0.07
N GLY A 8 0.08 -4.97 1.04
CA GLY A 8 1.00 -5.97 1.57
C GLY A 8 0.99 -6.08 3.08
N PHE A 9 2.16 -6.41 3.63
CA PHE A 9 2.35 -6.64 5.06
C PHE A 9 1.85 -5.50 5.95
N ARG A 10 1.31 -5.91 7.09
CA ARG A 10 0.97 -5.05 8.20
C ARG A 10 2.21 -4.73 9.01
N SER A 11 2.22 -3.58 9.68
CA SER A 11 3.39 -3.11 10.42
C SER A 11 3.92 -4.11 11.45
N TYR A 12 3.04 -4.85 12.13
CA TYR A 12 3.43 -5.88 13.10
C TYR A 12 4.03 -7.14 12.46
N GLU A 13 3.69 -7.45 11.20
CA GLU A 13 4.23 -8.61 10.47
C GLU A 13 5.69 -8.37 10.10
N LEU A 14 6.08 -7.11 9.88
CA LEU A 14 7.45 -6.69 9.61
C LEU A 14 8.24 -6.35 10.90
N GLY A 15 7.59 -6.42 12.06
CA GLY A 15 8.17 -6.05 13.35
C GLY A 15 8.71 -4.61 13.38
N VAL A 16 8.11 -3.70 12.62
CA VAL A 16 8.53 -2.29 12.55
C VAL A 16 7.99 -1.54 13.77
N THR A 17 8.88 -0.94 14.55
CA THR A 17 8.53 -0.23 15.78
C THR A 17 8.88 1.26 15.69
N GLY A 18 7.86 2.09 15.48
CA GLY A 18 7.99 3.54 15.48
C GLY A 18 8.57 4.12 14.19
N THR A 19 8.70 5.45 14.16
CA THR A 19 9.00 6.21 12.94
C THR A 19 10.49 6.30 12.60
N LYS A 20 11.38 5.88 13.51
CA LYS A 20 12.85 5.91 13.32
C LYS A 20 13.44 4.52 13.07
N ASP A 21 12.59 3.51 12.87
CA ASP A 21 13.04 2.14 12.62
C ASP A 21 13.79 2.08 11.27
N PRO A 22 15.02 1.55 11.21
CA PRO A 22 15.76 1.40 9.96
C PRO A 22 14.99 0.62 8.89
N LYS A 23 14.18 -0.38 9.28
CA LYS A 23 13.35 -1.15 8.34
C LYS A 23 12.30 -0.27 7.69
N LEU A 24 11.72 0.67 8.45
CA LEU A 24 10.75 1.62 7.90
C LEU A 24 11.41 2.55 6.86
N MET A 25 12.65 2.98 7.10
CA MET A 25 13.39 3.83 6.15
C MET A 25 13.62 3.09 4.83
N VAL A 26 14.03 1.82 4.89
CA VAL A 26 14.18 0.97 3.69
C VAL A 26 12.85 0.78 2.96
N ILE A 27 11.77 0.49 3.70
CA ILE A 27 10.44 0.32 3.10
C ILE A 27 9.96 1.60 2.42
N LYS A 28 10.15 2.76 3.06
CA LYS A 28 9.80 4.06 2.46
C LYS A 28 10.66 4.37 1.24
N TYR A 29 11.95 4.05 1.27
CA TYR A 29 12.84 4.16 0.11
C TYR A 29 12.35 3.28 -1.06
N ALA A 30 12.00 2.02 -0.78
CA ALA A 30 11.44 1.11 -1.78
C ALA A 30 10.13 1.63 -2.38
N LEU A 31 9.18 2.05 -1.53
CA LEU A 31 7.91 2.65 -1.95
C LEU A 31 8.12 3.90 -2.80
N ARG A 32 9.08 4.76 -2.42
CA ARG A 32 9.40 5.99 -3.16
C ARG A 32 9.90 5.66 -4.56
N LYS A 33 10.88 4.77 -4.68
CA LYS A 33 11.40 4.30 -5.98
C LYS A 33 10.30 3.69 -6.85
N ILE A 34 9.44 2.85 -6.27
CA ILE A 34 8.33 2.20 -6.99
C ILE A 34 7.35 3.24 -7.52
N LEU A 35 6.91 4.18 -6.68
CA LEU A 35 5.96 5.22 -7.05
C LEU A 35 6.57 6.22 -8.04
N GLU A 36 7.81 6.67 -7.84
CA GLU A 36 8.50 7.56 -8.78
C GLU A 36 8.60 6.95 -10.18
N ASN A 37 9.03 5.69 -10.27
CA ASN A 37 9.11 5.00 -11.56
C ASN A 37 7.71 4.85 -12.19
N ALA A 38 6.71 4.44 -11.40
CA ALA A 38 5.34 4.31 -11.90
C ALA A 38 4.81 5.66 -12.43
N ILE A 39 5.02 6.77 -11.71
CA ILE A 39 4.61 8.11 -12.13
C ILE A 39 5.32 8.51 -13.43
N GLN A 40 6.64 8.25 -13.55
CA GLN A 40 7.41 8.52 -14.76
C GLN A 40 6.94 7.69 -15.96
N ASP A 41 6.46 6.48 -15.71
CA ASP A 41 5.87 5.58 -16.70
C ASP A 41 4.39 5.91 -17.02
N GLY A 42 3.81 6.93 -16.38
CA GLY A 42 2.49 7.46 -16.68
C GLY A 42 1.38 7.06 -15.70
N THR A 43 1.71 6.55 -14.51
CA THR A 43 0.74 6.31 -13.44
C THR A 43 0.22 7.62 -12.85
N ASP A 44 -1.09 7.80 -12.88
CA ASP A 44 -1.77 9.04 -12.45
C ASP A 44 -2.30 8.93 -11.00
N TRP A 45 -2.59 7.71 -10.53
CA TRP A 45 -3.25 7.47 -9.25
C TRP A 45 -2.61 6.34 -8.46
N LEU A 46 -2.35 6.59 -7.17
CA LEU A 46 -2.30 5.53 -6.17
C LEU A 46 -3.71 5.27 -5.64
N ILE A 47 -4.19 4.02 -5.73
CA ILE A 47 -5.41 3.57 -5.05
C ILE A 47 -5.02 2.49 -4.06
N THR A 48 -5.18 2.72 -2.77
CA THR A 48 -4.79 1.76 -1.72
C THR A 48 -5.78 1.75 -0.56
N GLY A 49 -5.59 0.82 0.36
CA GLY A 49 -6.37 0.72 1.57
C GLY A 49 -5.86 1.60 2.71
N GLY A 50 -6.40 1.36 3.89
CA GLY A 50 -6.03 2.10 5.10
C GLY A 50 -5.28 1.26 6.13
N GLN A 51 -4.89 0.02 5.81
CA GLN A 51 -4.34 -0.92 6.79
C GLN A 51 -2.98 -0.47 7.35
N LEU A 52 -2.78 -0.64 8.66
CA LEU A 52 -1.51 -0.34 9.33
C LEU A 52 -0.36 -1.12 8.68
N GLY A 53 0.68 -0.43 8.19
CA GLY A 53 1.79 -1.04 7.47
C GLY A 53 1.93 -0.44 6.07
N ILE A 54 2.17 -1.30 5.08
CA ILE A 54 2.53 -0.91 3.71
C ILE A 54 1.52 0.07 3.09
N GLU A 55 0.22 -0.15 3.24
CA GLU A 55 -0.81 0.73 2.65
C GLU A 55 -0.71 2.17 3.17
N GLN A 56 -0.62 2.35 4.50
CA GLN A 56 -0.47 3.70 5.07
C GLN A 56 0.87 4.34 4.72
N TRP A 57 1.96 3.58 4.70
CA TRP A 57 3.28 4.11 4.31
C TRP A 57 3.33 4.49 2.83
N ALA A 58 2.65 3.74 1.96
CA ALA A 58 2.52 4.09 0.54
C ALA A 58 1.81 5.44 0.37
N ILE A 59 0.75 5.71 1.14
CA ILE A 59 0.06 7.01 1.15
C ILE A 59 1.00 8.12 1.61
N GLU A 60 1.75 7.91 2.71
CA GLU A 60 2.70 8.92 3.20
C GLU A 60 3.74 9.29 2.14
N VAL A 61 4.35 8.28 1.52
CA VAL A 61 5.36 8.50 0.48
C VAL A 61 4.75 9.14 -0.76
N ALA A 62 3.54 8.74 -1.17
CA ALA A 62 2.84 9.37 -2.28
C ALA A 62 2.51 10.85 -2.02
N LEU A 63 2.14 11.21 -0.79
CA LEU A 63 1.89 12.59 -0.38
C LEU A 63 3.19 13.41 -0.47
N GLU A 64 4.30 12.88 0.05
CA GLU A 64 5.63 13.51 -0.05
C GLU A 64 6.00 13.76 -1.52
N LEU A 65 5.89 12.74 -2.38
CA LEU A 65 6.20 12.84 -3.81
C LEU A 65 5.33 13.87 -4.54
N ARG A 66 4.03 13.89 -4.24
CA ARG A 66 3.10 14.85 -4.82
C ARG A 66 3.48 16.28 -4.46
N ASP A 67 3.80 16.52 -3.19
CA ASP A 67 4.11 17.85 -2.68
C ASP A 67 5.51 18.33 -3.14
N GLU A 68 6.46 17.41 -3.37
CA GLU A 68 7.84 17.71 -3.79
C GLU A 68 7.98 17.93 -5.31
N ALA A 69 7.41 17.04 -6.13
CA ALA A 69 7.76 16.98 -7.56
C ALA A 69 6.59 16.63 -8.50
N TYR A 70 5.52 16.00 -8.00
CA TYR A 70 4.46 15.45 -8.83
C TYR A 70 3.06 15.96 -8.44
N PRO A 71 2.78 17.28 -8.55
CA PRO A 71 1.56 17.90 -8.02
C PRO A 71 0.25 17.36 -8.63
N GLU A 72 0.32 16.77 -9.82
CA GLU A 72 -0.83 16.16 -10.52
C GLU A 72 -1.10 14.71 -10.07
N PHE A 73 -0.17 14.06 -9.35
CA PHE A 73 -0.37 12.69 -8.88
C PHE A 73 -1.47 12.63 -7.81
N GLN A 74 -2.43 11.73 -8.00
CA GLN A 74 -3.63 11.66 -7.19
C GLN A 74 -3.62 10.42 -6.29
N ILE A 75 -4.24 10.53 -5.11
CA ILE A 75 -4.24 9.46 -4.11
C ILE A 75 -5.67 9.18 -3.66
N ALA A 76 -6.06 7.90 -3.69
CA ALA A 76 -7.32 7.41 -3.17
C ALA A 76 -7.10 6.39 -2.04
N LEU A 77 -7.75 6.62 -0.89
CA LEU A 77 -7.79 5.69 0.24
C LEU A 77 -9.17 5.04 0.32
N MET A 78 -9.24 3.75 0.00
CA MET A 78 -10.46 2.96 -0.01
C MET A 78 -10.49 2.01 1.18
N THR A 79 -11.46 2.13 2.09
CA THR A 79 -11.60 1.14 3.18
C THR A 79 -12.61 0.06 2.80
N PRO A 80 -12.44 -1.18 3.27
CA PRO A 80 -13.40 -2.24 2.94
C PRO A 80 -14.79 -2.00 3.54
N PHE A 81 -14.86 -1.31 4.68
CA PHE A 81 -16.11 -0.92 5.35
C PHE A 81 -15.95 0.43 6.07
N SER A 82 -17.06 1.06 6.48
CA SER A 82 -17.02 2.45 6.97
C SER A 82 -16.49 2.61 8.39
N LYS A 83 -16.71 1.63 9.29
CA LYS A 83 -16.10 1.62 10.63
C LYS A 83 -14.68 1.01 10.67
N PHE A 84 -13.97 1.01 9.54
CA PHE A 84 -12.62 0.48 9.46
C PHE A 84 -11.66 1.23 10.40
N GLY A 85 -10.86 0.48 11.17
CA GLY A 85 -9.94 1.02 12.16
C GLY A 85 -10.58 1.36 13.52
N SER A 86 -11.88 1.13 13.74
CA SER A 86 -12.56 1.52 15.00
C SER A 86 -12.08 0.75 16.24
N GLN A 87 -11.38 -0.36 16.06
CA GLN A 87 -10.83 -1.20 17.14
C GLN A 87 -9.36 -0.88 17.42
N TRP A 88 -8.76 0.07 16.69
CA TRP A 88 -7.37 0.46 16.90
C TRP A 88 -7.24 1.38 18.11
N ASN A 89 -6.03 1.47 18.64
CA ASN A 89 -5.72 2.48 19.66
C ASN A 89 -5.87 3.90 19.07
N GLU A 90 -5.95 4.90 19.97
CA GLU A 90 -6.18 6.29 19.62
C GLU A 90 -5.18 6.82 18.58
N ALA A 91 -3.88 6.58 18.78
CA ALA A 91 -2.84 7.04 17.86
C ALA A 91 -3.00 6.48 16.44
N ASN A 92 -3.31 5.19 16.31
CA ASN A 92 -3.53 4.54 15.01
C ASN A 92 -4.83 5.01 14.33
N ALA A 93 -5.89 5.25 15.11
CA ALA A 93 -7.15 5.77 14.60
C ALA A 93 -7.04 7.24 14.14
N GLU A 94 -6.30 8.04 14.91
CA GLU A 94 -5.97 9.43 14.55
C GLU A 94 -5.16 9.47 13.26
N LYS A 95 -4.13 8.63 13.16
CA LYS A 95 -3.29 8.54 11.95
C LYS A 95 -4.12 8.21 10.70
N LEU A 96 -5.02 7.23 10.77
CA LEU A 96 -5.91 6.92 9.65
C LEU A 96 -6.81 8.11 9.28
N THR A 97 -7.31 8.84 10.27
CA THR A 97 -8.16 10.04 10.06
C THR A 97 -7.39 11.16 9.38
N GLN A 98 -6.13 11.38 9.78
CA GLN A 98 -5.24 12.34 9.14
C GLN A 98 -5.01 11.96 7.67
N LEU A 99 -4.66 10.70 7.38
CA LEU A 99 -4.45 10.23 6.00
C LEU A 99 -5.69 10.42 5.14
N LYS A 100 -6.88 10.03 5.64
CA LYS A 100 -8.16 10.25 4.94
C LYS A 100 -8.41 11.71 4.57
N SER A 101 -7.92 12.66 5.38
CA SER A 101 -8.09 14.09 5.16
C SER A 101 -7.05 14.69 4.20
N SER A 102 -5.96 13.98 3.92
CA SER A 102 -4.84 14.44 3.08
C SER A 102 -4.87 13.91 1.64
N VAL A 103 -5.64 12.85 1.39
CA VAL A 103 -5.78 12.23 0.07
C VAL A 103 -6.84 12.92 -0.79
N ASN A 104 -6.77 12.76 -2.11
CA ASN A 104 -7.70 13.37 -3.06
C ASN A 104 -9.10 12.76 -2.97
N PHE A 105 -9.18 11.47 -2.66
CA PHE A 105 -10.44 10.75 -2.51
C PHE A 105 -10.37 9.72 -1.38
N THR A 106 -11.45 9.58 -0.63
CA THR A 106 -11.61 8.46 0.30
C THR A 106 -13.06 8.03 0.41
N SER A 107 -13.28 6.73 0.47
CA SER A 107 -14.60 6.14 0.69
C SER A 107 -14.50 4.73 1.23
N ALA A 108 -15.62 4.21 1.72
CA ALA A 108 -15.75 2.81 2.10
C ALA A 108 -16.49 2.03 1.01
N VAL A 109 -15.97 0.85 0.64
CA VAL A 109 -16.60 -0.03 -0.35
C VAL A 109 -17.93 -0.58 0.17
N SER A 110 -17.99 -0.91 1.47
CA SER A 110 -19.22 -1.33 2.16
C SER A 110 -19.60 -0.36 3.28
N GLN A 111 -20.89 -0.24 3.56
CA GLN A 111 -21.38 0.54 4.70
C GLN A 111 -21.47 -0.31 5.97
N GLY A 112 -21.16 0.30 7.12
CA GLY A 112 -21.34 -0.28 8.44
C GLY A 112 -20.07 -0.90 9.03
N ASP A 113 -20.30 -1.85 9.94
CA ASP A 113 -19.27 -2.62 10.63
C ASP A 113 -18.73 -3.78 9.77
N PHE A 114 -17.67 -4.42 10.26
CA PHE A 114 -17.20 -5.66 9.68
C PHE A 114 -18.28 -6.76 9.79
N ALA A 115 -18.72 -7.27 8.64
CA ALA A 115 -19.76 -8.29 8.51
C ALA A 115 -19.22 -9.66 8.04
N GLY A 116 -17.91 -9.76 7.77
CA GLY A 116 -17.26 -11.03 7.46
C GLY A 116 -16.46 -11.03 6.14
N ARG A 117 -15.98 -12.22 5.76
CA ARG A 117 -15.06 -12.42 4.63
C ARG A 117 -15.59 -11.86 3.31
N ASN A 118 -16.90 -11.91 3.07
CA ASN A 118 -17.48 -11.39 1.82
C ASN A 118 -17.20 -9.90 1.61
N GLN A 119 -17.13 -9.07 2.66
CA GLN A 119 -16.75 -7.67 2.51
C GLN A 119 -15.29 -7.51 2.07
N MET A 120 -14.40 -8.42 2.49
CA MET A 120 -13.00 -8.38 2.06
C MET A 120 -12.88 -8.79 0.59
N VAL A 121 -13.62 -9.82 0.16
CA VAL A 121 -13.69 -10.23 -1.25
C VAL A 121 -14.28 -9.10 -2.12
N THR A 122 -15.35 -8.44 -1.67
CA THR A 122 -15.91 -7.28 -2.37
C THR A 122 -14.91 -6.14 -2.46
N TYR A 123 -14.14 -5.88 -1.39
CA TYR A 123 -13.06 -4.90 -1.39
C TYR A 123 -11.96 -5.25 -2.39
N GLN A 124 -11.45 -6.48 -2.38
CA GLN A 124 -10.43 -6.95 -3.32
C GLN A 124 -10.91 -6.81 -4.76
N ASN A 125 -12.12 -7.27 -5.07
CA ASN A 125 -12.72 -7.11 -6.40
C ASN A 125 -12.85 -5.64 -6.78
N PHE A 126 -13.25 -4.77 -5.86
CA PHE A 126 -13.30 -3.34 -6.11
C PHE A 126 -11.92 -2.80 -6.49
N MET A 127 -10.87 -3.13 -5.72
CA MET A 127 -9.51 -2.68 -6.03
C MET A 127 -9.09 -3.17 -7.42
N LEU A 128 -9.15 -4.49 -7.65
CA LEU A 128 -8.74 -5.13 -8.90
C LEU A 128 -9.45 -4.59 -10.14
N THR A 129 -10.75 -4.29 -10.07
CA THR A 129 -11.49 -3.75 -11.23
C THR A 129 -11.37 -2.22 -11.37
N HIS A 130 -10.73 -1.53 -10.43
CA HIS A 130 -10.56 -0.07 -10.45
C HIS A 130 -9.10 0.37 -10.49
N THR A 131 -8.15 -0.56 -10.50
CA THR A 131 -6.74 -0.32 -10.79
C THR A 131 -6.32 -1.02 -12.07
N ASP A 132 -5.13 -0.69 -12.56
CA ASP A 132 -4.58 -1.19 -13.82
C ASP A 132 -3.33 -2.06 -13.58
N GLU A 133 -2.71 -1.96 -12.40
CA GLU A 133 -1.59 -2.79 -11.95
C GLU A 133 -1.60 -2.94 -10.42
N ALA A 134 -0.86 -3.93 -9.90
CA ALA A 134 -0.63 -4.07 -8.46
C ALA A 134 0.84 -4.25 -8.08
N VAL A 135 1.21 -3.66 -6.95
CA VAL A 135 2.44 -3.94 -6.21
C VAL A 135 2.05 -4.50 -4.85
N ILE A 136 2.53 -5.70 -4.53
CA ILE A 136 2.29 -6.31 -3.24
C ILE A 136 3.58 -6.61 -2.50
N PHE A 137 3.70 -6.07 -1.29
CA PHE A 137 4.77 -6.38 -0.36
C PHE A 137 4.40 -7.64 0.41
N PHE A 138 4.89 -8.78 -0.06
CA PHE A 138 4.54 -10.09 0.48
C PHE A 138 5.62 -11.11 0.15
N ASP A 139 5.80 -12.07 1.05
CA ASP A 139 6.74 -13.18 0.93
C ASP A 139 5.94 -14.49 1.04
N GLU A 140 6.13 -15.41 0.08
CA GLU A 140 5.36 -16.65 0.01
C GLU A 140 5.56 -17.55 1.24
N GLU A 141 6.71 -17.43 1.92
CA GLU A 141 6.98 -18.17 3.15
C GLU A 141 6.14 -17.67 4.33
N ALA A 142 5.63 -16.43 4.26
CA ALA A 142 4.78 -15.81 5.28
C ALA A 142 3.31 -16.31 5.22
N THR A 143 3.13 -17.63 5.32
CA THR A 143 1.84 -18.33 5.18
C THR A 143 0.74 -17.87 6.15
N GLU A 144 1.11 -17.36 7.32
CA GLU A 144 0.19 -16.83 8.34
C GLU A 144 -0.20 -15.36 8.11
N SER A 145 0.45 -14.69 7.15
CA SER A 145 0.19 -13.29 6.88
C SER A 145 -1.21 -13.06 6.31
N LYS A 146 -1.82 -11.94 6.68
CA LYS A 146 -3.09 -11.53 6.08
C LYS A 146 -2.91 -10.96 4.66
N ALA A 147 -1.72 -10.49 4.31
CA ALA A 147 -1.41 -10.02 2.96
C ALA A 147 -1.56 -11.14 1.91
N ARG A 148 -1.38 -12.41 2.31
CA ARG A 148 -1.60 -13.58 1.45
C ARG A 148 -2.97 -13.59 0.75
N TYR A 149 -4.02 -13.05 1.40
CA TYR A 149 -5.35 -13.02 0.78
C TYR A 149 -5.42 -12.05 -0.40
N ASP A 150 -4.70 -10.93 -0.33
CA ASP A 150 -4.61 -9.98 -1.44
C ASP A 150 -3.66 -10.51 -2.51
N ASP A 151 -2.55 -11.15 -2.12
CA ASP A 151 -1.61 -11.80 -3.04
C ASP A 151 -2.30 -12.83 -3.93
N VAL A 152 -3.07 -13.75 -3.34
CA VAL A 152 -3.85 -14.74 -4.09
C VAL A 152 -4.86 -14.06 -5.01
N ALA A 153 -5.63 -13.09 -4.51
CA ALA A 153 -6.66 -12.42 -5.31
C ALA A 153 -6.06 -11.66 -6.52
N ILE A 154 -4.90 -11.02 -6.33
CA ILE A 154 -4.18 -10.31 -7.38
C ILE A 154 -3.70 -11.27 -8.47
N HIS A 155 -3.06 -12.38 -8.09
CA HIS A 155 -2.53 -13.34 -9.05
C HIS A 155 -3.66 -14.09 -9.78
N ASP A 156 -4.70 -14.53 -9.06
CA ASP A 156 -5.89 -15.17 -9.67
C ASP A 156 -6.56 -14.24 -10.70
N PHE A 157 -6.61 -12.94 -10.42
CA PHE A 157 -7.16 -11.96 -11.36
C PHE A 157 -6.26 -11.79 -12.60
N ALA A 158 -4.94 -11.70 -12.39
CA ALA A 158 -3.95 -11.54 -13.47
C ALA A 158 -3.85 -12.76 -14.40
N GLU A 159 -4.25 -13.96 -13.97
CA GLU A 159 -4.33 -15.13 -14.87
C GLU A 159 -5.28 -14.92 -16.06
N ASN A 160 -6.29 -14.05 -15.90
CA ASN A 160 -7.36 -13.84 -16.88
C ASN A 160 -7.47 -12.40 -17.38
N HIS A 161 -6.60 -11.49 -16.92
CA HIS A 161 -6.63 -10.07 -17.27
C HIS A 161 -5.21 -9.58 -17.55
N ASP A 162 -5.05 -8.61 -18.45
CA ASP A 162 -3.80 -7.88 -18.61
C ASP A 162 -3.62 -6.93 -17.42
N TYR A 163 -3.13 -7.49 -16.32
CA TYR A 163 -2.99 -6.83 -15.02
C TYR A 163 -1.60 -7.11 -14.47
N PRO A 164 -0.63 -6.22 -14.72
CA PRO A 164 0.74 -6.40 -14.24
C PRO A 164 0.79 -6.50 -12.71
N VAL A 165 1.56 -7.47 -12.23
CA VAL A 165 1.76 -7.71 -10.80
C VAL A 165 3.25 -7.65 -10.49
N ARG A 166 3.62 -6.86 -9.49
CA ARG A 166 4.97 -6.82 -8.92
C ARG A 166 4.91 -7.26 -7.46
N ARG A 167 5.62 -8.33 -7.12
CA ARG A 167 5.84 -8.72 -5.72
C ARG A 167 7.13 -8.10 -5.20
N VAL A 168 7.09 -7.60 -3.97
CA VAL A 168 8.24 -7.14 -3.19
C VAL A 168 8.34 -8.04 -1.95
N ASP A 169 9.11 -9.11 -2.07
CA ASP A 169 9.39 -10.05 -0.98
C ASP A 169 10.53 -9.56 -0.07
N LEU A 170 10.92 -10.37 0.91
CA LEU A 170 11.97 -9.99 1.86
C LEU A 170 13.34 -9.88 1.20
N ASP A 171 13.63 -10.71 0.21
CA ASP A 171 14.87 -10.65 -0.57
C ASP A 171 14.94 -9.33 -1.35
N ARG A 172 13.84 -8.92 -2.00
CA ARG A 172 13.78 -7.63 -2.70
C ARG A 172 13.89 -6.45 -1.74
N LEU A 173 13.34 -6.54 -0.54
CA LEU A 173 13.55 -5.53 0.50
C LEU A 173 15.03 -5.46 0.95
N GLN A 174 15.74 -6.58 0.93
CA GLN A 174 17.18 -6.61 1.22
C GLN A 174 17.99 -5.92 0.11
N ASP A 175 17.61 -6.08 -1.17
CA ASP A 175 18.19 -5.31 -2.27
C ASP A 175 18.01 -3.80 -2.05
N TYR A 176 16.77 -3.37 -1.74
CA TYR A 176 16.47 -1.97 -1.44
C TYR A 176 17.25 -1.46 -0.21
N ALA A 177 17.51 -2.32 0.77
CA ALA A 177 18.34 -1.96 1.93
C ALA A 177 19.78 -1.68 1.52
N THR A 178 20.36 -2.50 0.64
CA THR A 178 21.71 -2.29 0.10
C THR A 178 21.77 -1.01 -0.71
N GLU A 179 20.83 -0.80 -1.64
CA GLU A 179 20.74 0.43 -2.43
C GLU A 179 20.62 1.67 -1.53
N TYR A 180 19.78 1.62 -0.49
CA TYR A 180 19.61 2.72 0.44
C TYR A 180 20.89 3.02 1.23
N GLN A 181 21.64 1.99 1.65
CA GLN A 181 22.93 2.20 2.31
C GLN A 181 23.95 2.88 1.40
N GLU A 182 23.98 2.54 0.11
CA GLU A 182 24.88 3.18 -0.86
C GLU A 182 24.55 4.67 -1.01
N THR A 183 23.27 5.05 -1.06
CA THR A 183 22.89 6.48 -1.12
C THR A 183 23.37 7.30 0.08
N LEU A 184 23.42 6.69 1.28
CA LEU A 184 23.92 7.35 2.49
C LEU A 184 25.44 7.54 2.51
N TRP A 185 26.18 6.87 1.61
CA TRP A 185 27.63 7.02 1.50
C TRP A 185 28.05 8.02 0.43
N GLU A 186 27.13 8.39 -0.46
CA GLU A 186 27.36 9.36 -1.53
C GLU A 186 27.06 10.81 -1.11
N ASP A 187 26.28 11.01 -0.04
CA ASP A 187 25.99 12.30 0.62
C ASP A 187 27.04 12.71 1.68
#